data_AF-A0A0G1Z1Q7-F1
#
_entry.id   AF-A0A0G1Z1Q7-F1
#
_cell.length_a   1.000
_cell.length_b   1.000
_cell.length_c   1.000
_cell.angle_alpha   90.00
_cell.angle_beta   90.00
_cell.angle_gamma   90.00
#
_symmetry.space_group_name_H-M   'P 1'
#
loop_
_entity.id
_entity.type
_entity.pdbx_description
1 polymer ?
#
loop_
_entity_poly.entity_id
_entity_poly.type
_entity_poly.pdbx_seq_one_letter_code
_entity_poly.pdbx_strand_id
1 'polypeptide(L)'
;MRFTPDKHLHSKEHVLADDLSTMMVEPKRFAAYLGIAKLYYESDLRALARRVLEKADLPHEARGKYFFAALKGLTKRPGVKFKRKQKKKKKNAGKTLNRNKPTKNSSRVREGNSR
;
A
#
# COMPACT_ATOMS: atom_id res chain seq x y z
N MET A 1 14.77 -20.00 -32.04
CA MET A 1 14.05 -19.01 -31.21
C MET A 1 14.70 -18.98 -29.83
N ARG A 2 15.20 -17.82 -29.40
CA ARG A 2 15.88 -17.64 -28.09
C ARG A 2 14.83 -17.66 -26.98
N PHE A 3 14.91 -18.63 -26.06
CA PHE A 3 14.30 -18.51 -24.75
C PHE A 3 15.13 -17.51 -23.94
N THR A 4 14.88 -16.21 -24.12
CA THR A 4 15.32 -15.23 -23.13
C THR A 4 14.37 -15.35 -21.94
N PRO A 5 14.78 -15.90 -20.79
CA PRO A 5 13.95 -15.82 -19.60
C PRO A 5 13.80 -14.34 -19.26
N ASP A 6 12.60 -13.82 -19.47
CA ASP A 6 12.25 -12.49 -19.03
C ASP A 6 12.54 -12.39 -17.52
N LYS A 7 13.33 -11.40 -17.11
CA LYS A 7 13.85 -11.28 -15.74
C LYS A 7 12.75 -10.98 -14.71
N HIS A 8 11.50 -10.81 -15.15
CA HIS A 8 10.30 -10.93 -14.34
C HIS A 8 9.99 -12.40 -14.06
N LEU A 9 10.98 -13.11 -13.50
CA LEU A 9 10.82 -14.47 -13.03
C LEU A 9 9.68 -14.45 -12.00
N HIS A 10 8.48 -14.85 -12.43
CA HIS A 10 7.31 -14.92 -11.58
C HIS A 10 7.59 -16.00 -10.54
N SER A 11 8.17 -15.59 -9.42
CA SER A 11 8.32 -16.47 -8.26
C SER A 11 6.94 -17.06 -7.93
N LYS A 12 6.90 -18.29 -7.42
CA LYS A 12 5.64 -19.03 -7.19
C LYS A 12 4.62 -18.19 -6.40
N GLU A 13 5.11 -17.31 -5.53
CA GLU A 13 4.31 -16.38 -4.76
C GLU A 13 3.64 -15.27 -5.59
N HIS A 14 4.25 -14.80 -6.68
CA HIS A 14 3.63 -13.83 -7.58
C HIS A 14 2.51 -14.46 -8.40
N VAL A 15 2.73 -15.66 -8.93
CA VAL A 15 1.69 -16.42 -9.63
C VAL A 15 0.51 -16.68 -8.69
N LEU A 16 0.80 -17.14 -7.48
CA LEU A 16 -0.25 -17.37 -6.48
C LEU A 16 -0.99 -16.09 -6.10
N ALA A 17 -0.29 -14.97 -5.97
CA ALA A 17 -0.92 -13.70 -5.64
C ALA A 17 -1.83 -13.20 -6.76
N ASP A 18 -1.43 -13.41 -8.02
CA ASP A 18 -2.21 -13.02 -9.19
C ASP A 18 -3.49 -13.85 -9.28
N ASP A 19 -3.35 -15.17 -9.18
CA ASP A 19 -4.44 -16.15 -9.10
C ASP A 19 -5.46 -15.76 -8.01
N LEU A 20 -4.99 -15.49 -6.79
CA LEU A 20 -5.85 -15.13 -5.65
C LEU A 20 -6.56 -13.78 -5.87
N SER A 21 -5.84 -12.78 -6.39
CA SER A 21 -6.43 -11.46 -6.64
C SER A 21 -7.50 -11.49 -7.73
N THR A 22 -7.31 -12.34 -8.74
CA THR A 22 -8.26 -12.55 -9.83
C THR A 22 -9.48 -13.34 -9.35
N MET A 23 -9.27 -14.43 -8.61
CA MET A 23 -10.35 -15.23 -8.01
C MET A 23 -11.25 -14.39 -7.10
N MET A 24 -10.67 -13.47 -6.33
CA MET A 24 -11.42 -12.61 -5.41
C MET A 24 -11.96 -11.33 -6.07
N VAL A 25 -11.73 -11.13 -7.38
CA VAL A 25 -12.13 -9.93 -8.13
C VAL A 25 -11.56 -8.64 -7.52
N GLU A 26 -10.35 -8.72 -6.96
CA GLU A 26 -9.66 -7.62 -6.28
C GLU A 26 -8.24 -7.36 -6.87
N PRO A 27 -8.11 -7.03 -8.16
CA PRO A 27 -6.81 -6.83 -8.80
C PRO A 27 -6.01 -5.68 -8.15
N LYS A 28 -6.69 -4.65 -7.62
CA LYS A 28 -6.07 -3.52 -6.92
C LYS A 28 -5.36 -3.94 -5.62
N ARG A 29 -5.63 -5.14 -5.09
CA ARG A 29 -5.05 -5.65 -3.84
C ARG A 29 -3.96 -6.69 -4.07
N PHE A 30 -3.46 -6.87 -5.29
CA PHE A 30 -2.37 -7.80 -5.62
C PHE A 30 -1.20 -7.77 -4.60
N ALA A 31 -0.72 -6.59 -4.22
CA ALA A 31 0.38 -6.45 -3.26
C ALA A 31 0.06 -7.03 -1.87
N ALA A 32 -1.20 -7.00 -1.44
CA ALA A 32 -1.65 -7.63 -0.20
C ALA A 32 -1.64 -9.17 -0.34
N TYR A 33 -2.11 -9.69 -1.47
CA TYR A 33 -2.06 -11.11 -1.81
C TYR A 33 -0.62 -11.63 -1.92
N LEU A 34 0.29 -10.85 -2.48
CA LEU A 34 1.72 -11.17 -2.52
C LEU A 34 2.35 -11.23 -1.12
N GLY A 35 1.90 -10.35 -0.22
CA GLY A 35 2.35 -10.36 1.17
C GLY A 35 1.99 -11.66 1.90
N ILE A 36 0.78 -12.16 1.70
CA ILE A 36 0.31 -13.40 2.34
C ILE A 36 0.85 -14.65 1.63
N ALA A 37 1.06 -14.63 0.32
CA ALA A 37 1.65 -15.73 -0.44
C ALA A 37 3.06 -16.06 0.06
N LYS A 38 3.78 -15.06 0.59
CA LYS A 38 5.08 -15.24 1.24
C LYS A 38 4.97 -15.82 2.66
N LEU A 39 3.86 -15.57 3.36
CA LEU A 39 3.67 -15.93 4.77
C LEU A 39 3.07 -17.31 4.99
N TYR A 40 2.18 -17.74 4.12
CA TYR A 40 1.39 -18.96 4.28
C TYR A 40 1.76 -19.96 3.20
N TYR A 41 1.45 -21.23 3.43
CA TYR A 41 1.66 -22.27 2.42
C TYR A 41 0.64 -22.10 1.29
N GLU A 42 1.09 -22.40 0.06
CA GLU A 42 0.25 -22.31 -1.13
C GLU A 42 -0.98 -23.21 -1.03
N SER A 43 -0.83 -24.43 -0.51
CA SER A 43 -1.90 -25.39 -0.29
C SER A 43 -3.05 -24.78 0.52
N ASP A 44 -2.71 -24.10 1.62
CA ASP A 44 -3.68 -23.58 2.57
C ASP A 44 -4.39 -22.36 1.98
N LEU A 45 -3.65 -21.51 1.26
CA LEU A 45 -4.21 -20.35 0.57
C LEU A 45 -5.19 -20.76 -0.55
N ARG A 46 -4.82 -21.76 -1.38
CA ARG A 46 -5.71 -22.28 -2.44
C ARG A 46 -6.92 -23.01 -1.86
N ALA A 47 -6.76 -23.76 -0.78
CA ALA A 47 -7.87 -24.42 -0.10
C ALA A 47 -8.84 -23.40 0.51
N LEU A 48 -8.31 -22.35 1.16
CA LEU A 48 -9.11 -21.28 1.72
C LEU A 48 -9.85 -20.51 0.62
N ALA A 49 -9.18 -20.18 -0.48
CA ALA A 49 -9.80 -19.47 -1.60
C ALA A 49 -11.00 -20.25 -2.16
N ARG A 50 -10.86 -21.55 -2.38
CA ARG A 50 -11.96 -22.43 -2.81
C ARG A 50 -13.16 -22.38 -1.85
N ARG A 51 -12.91 -22.52 -0.54
CA ARG A 51 -13.96 -22.42 0.49
C ARG A 51 -14.69 -21.07 0.49
N VAL A 52 -14.01 -19.98 0.14
CA VAL A 52 -14.63 -18.66 0.05
C VAL A 52 -15.47 -18.53 -1.23
N LEU A 53 -15.01 -19.10 -2.33
CA LEU A 53 -15.73 -19.09 -3.61
C LEU A 53 -16.97 -19.99 -3.59
N GLU A 54 -16.93 -21.10 -2.86
CA GLU A 54 -18.05 -22.04 -2.68
C GLU A 54 -19.19 -21.45 -1.83
N LYS A 55 -18.94 -20.38 -1.07
CA LYS A 55 -19.99 -19.72 -0.29
C LYS A 55 -20.91 -18.88 -1.19
N ALA A 56 -22.08 -19.44 -1.51
CA ALA A 56 -23.12 -18.77 -2.29
C ALA A 56 -23.66 -17.50 -1.60
N ASP A 57 -23.76 -17.50 -0.28
CA ASP A 57 -24.32 -16.37 0.49
C ASP A 57 -23.37 -15.18 0.62
N LEU A 58 -22.14 -15.29 0.13
CA LEU A 58 -21.12 -14.26 0.33
C LEU A 58 -21.05 -13.32 -0.90
N PRO A 59 -21.41 -12.04 -0.75
CA PRO A 59 -21.34 -11.10 -1.86
C PRO A 59 -19.90 -10.94 -2.35
N HIS A 60 -19.74 -10.74 -3.66
CA HIS A 60 -18.44 -10.73 -4.33
C HIS A 60 -17.46 -9.74 -3.68
N GLU A 61 -17.95 -8.56 -3.29
CA GLU A 61 -17.16 -7.50 -2.63
C GLU A 61 -16.69 -7.88 -1.22
N ALA A 62 -17.38 -8.81 -0.55
CA ALA A 62 -17.02 -9.28 0.79
C ALA A 62 -16.06 -10.48 0.77
N ARG A 63 -15.91 -11.17 -0.37
CA ARG A 63 -15.05 -12.36 -0.50
C ARG A 63 -13.62 -12.10 -0.07
N GLY A 64 -13.02 -11.02 -0.58
CA GLY A 64 -11.68 -10.60 -0.18
C GLY A 64 -11.57 -10.35 1.33
N LYS A 65 -12.49 -9.56 1.90
CA LYS A 65 -12.51 -9.27 3.35
C LYS A 65 -12.61 -10.55 4.19
N TYR A 66 -13.51 -11.46 3.81
CA TYR A 66 -13.70 -12.72 4.50
C TYR A 66 -12.47 -13.62 4.40
N PHE A 67 -11.86 -13.70 3.20
CA PHE A 67 -10.62 -14.43 2.99
C PHE A 67 -9.51 -13.92 3.94
N PHE A 68 -9.28 -12.61 4.02
CA PHE A 68 -8.31 -12.04 4.96
C PHE A 68 -8.66 -12.24 6.44
N ALA A 69 -9.95 -12.28 6.79
CA ALA A 69 -10.38 -12.57 8.15
C ALA A 69 -10.08 -14.04 8.51
N ALA A 70 -10.36 -14.97 7.61
CA ALA A 70 -10.13 -16.40 7.79
C ALA A 70 -8.64 -16.77 7.84
N LEU A 71 -7.75 -15.96 7.23
CA LEU A 71 -6.30 -16.12 7.36
C LEU A 71 -5.80 -16.01 8.80
N LYS A 72 -6.52 -15.32 9.70
CA LYS A 72 -6.09 -15.19 11.10
C LYS A 72 -6.06 -16.54 11.84
N GLY A 73 -6.83 -17.53 11.37
CA GLY A 73 -6.86 -18.88 11.93
C GLY A 73 -5.86 -19.85 11.30
N LEU A 74 -5.12 -19.43 10.25
CA LEU A 74 -4.14 -20.29 9.57
C LEU A 74 -2.77 -20.25 10.25
N THR A 75 -2.09 -21.40 10.25
CA THR A 75 -0.69 -21.51 10.67
C THR A 75 0.22 -20.81 9.67
N LYS A 76 1.01 -19.85 10.14
CA LYS A 76 2.02 -19.17 9.32
C LYS A 76 3.23 -20.07 9.13
N ARG A 77 3.92 -19.92 8.00
CA ARG A 77 5.19 -20.61 7.75
C ARG A 77 6.20 -20.20 8.84
N PRO A 78 6.80 -21.17 9.55
CA PRO A 78 7.79 -20.86 10.58
C PRO A 78 9.00 -20.16 9.96
N GLY A 79 9.55 -19.16 10.66
CA GLY A 79 10.72 -18.39 10.22
C GLY A 79 10.44 -17.22 9.28
N VAL A 80 9.23 -17.07 8.73
CA VAL A 80 8.89 -15.93 7.86
C VAL A 80 8.43 -14.73 8.70
N LYS A 81 9.28 -13.71 8.83
CA LYS A 81 8.95 -12.44 9.50
C LYS A 81 8.59 -11.37 8.46
N PHE A 82 7.44 -10.73 8.64
CA PHE A 82 7.11 -9.51 7.89
C PHE A 82 8.14 -8.44 8.25
N LYS A 83 9.00 -8.04 7.30
CA LYS A 83 9.83 -6.85 7.50
C LYS A 83 8.89 -5.64 7.51
N ARG A 84 8.51 -5.17 8.69
CA ARG A 84 7.82 -3.90 8.87
C ARG A 84 8.70 -2.82 8.26
N LYS A 85 8.26 -2.19 7.16
CA LYS A 85 8.94 -1.00 6.62
C LYS A 85 8.95 0.04 7.74
N GLN A 86 10.14 0.33 8.28
CA GLN A 86 10.30 1.40 9.24
C GLN A 86 9.90 2.70 8.54
N LYS A 87 8.86 3.39 9.05
CA LYS A 87 8.46 4.70 8.55
C LYS A 87 9.66 5.64 8.75
N LYS A 88 10.33 6.02 7.66
CA LYS A 88 11.33 7.10 7.71
C LYS A 88 10.59 8.36 8.19
N LYS A 89 10.97 8.89 9.35
CA LYS A 89 10.45 10.17 9.87
C LYS A 89 10.75 11.24 8.81
N LYS A 90 9.69 11.86 8.27
CA LYS A 90 9.80 13.00 7.36
C LYS A 90 10.44 14.15 8.15
N LYS A 91 11.69 14.51 7.88
CA LYS A 91 12.32 15.70 8.46
C LYS A 91 11.56 16.91 7.91
N ASN A 92 10.83 17.63 8.76
CA ASN A 92 10.26 18.92 8.41
C ASN A 92 11.44 19.88 8.17
N ALA A 93 11.74 20.16 6.90
CA ALA A 93 12.62 21.27 6.54
C ALA A 93 11.85 22.57 6.83
N GLY A 94 12.08 23.14 8.01
CA GLY A 94 11.59 24.46 8.37
C GLY A 94 12.13 25.49 7.39
N LYS A 95 11.25 26.04 6.54
CA LYS A 95 11.52 27.26 5.79
C LYS A 95 11.46 28.43 6.77
N THR A 96 12.61 28.83 7.30
CA THR A 96 12.74 30.11 7.99
C THR A 96 12.70 31.22 6.94
N LEU A 97 11.54 31.83 6.75
CA LEU A 97 11.39 33.06 5.96
C LEU A 97 12.02 34.21 6.75
N ASN A 98 13.26 34.55 6.39
CA ASN A 98 14.00 35.69 6.92
C ASN A 98 13.35 36.99 6.42
N ARG A 99 12.46 37.60 7.21
CA ARG A 99 11.90 38.94 6.96
C ARG A 99 12.91 39.99 7.42
N ASN A 100 13.94 40.23 6.61
CA ASN A 100 14.73 41.46 6.70
C ASN A 100 14.03 42.57 5.90
N LYS A 101 13.38 43.51 6.60
CA LYS A 101 13.09 44.85 6.07
C LYS A 101 13.34 45.89 7.16
N PRO A 102 14.36 46.73 6.97
CA PRO A 102 14.17 48.14 7.24
C PRO A 102 14.79 48.98 6.10
N THR A 103 13.95 49.57 5.26
CA THR A 103 14.37 50.69 4.42
C THR A 103 13.82 51.97 5.05
N LYS A 104 14.70 52.67 5.77
CA LYS A 104 14.58 54.09 6.08
C LYS A 104 14.68 54.89 4.78
N ASN A 105 13.71 55.78 4.55
CA ASN A 105 13.74 57.03 3.77
C ASN A 105 12.32 57.30 3.28
N SER A 106 11.78 58.52 3.24
CA SER A 106 12.20 59.84 3.67
C SER A 106 11.01 60.74 3.32
N SER A 107 10.72 61.77 4.14
CA SER A 107 9.94 62.98 3.78
C SER A 107 8.49 62.78 3.28
N ARG A 108 7.49 63.58 3.64
CA ARG A 108 7.44 65.04 3.53
C ARG A 108 6.18 65.55 4.24
N VAL A 109 6.35 66.68 4.90
CA VAL A 109 5.39 67.52 5.61
C VAL A 109 4.55 68.35 4.60
N ARG A 110 3.36 68.84 5.05
CA ARG A 110 2.40 69.81 4.43
C ARG A 110 1.45 69.21 3.37
N GLU A 111 0.15 69.52 3.28
CA GLU A 111 -0.81 70.54 3.79
C GLU A 111 -2.18 69.80 3.92
N GLY A 112 -3.11 70.07 4.86
CA GLY A 112 -3.85 71.31 5.02
C GLY A 112 -4.94 71.49 3.95
N ASN A 113 -6.18 71.01 4.17
CA ASN A 113 -7.37 71.89 4.13
C ASN A 113 -8.65 71.16 4.57
N SER A 114 -9.35 71.76 5.53
CA SER A 114 -10.74 71.47 5.89
C SER A 114 -11.54 72.73 5.61
N ARG A 115 -12.46 72.65 4.64
CA ARG A 115 -13.78 73.31 4.53
C ARG A 115 -14.17 73.42 3.05
#